data_AF-A0A7S2HCP9-F1
#
_entry.id   AF-A0A7S2HCP9-F1
#
_cell.length_a   1.000
_cell.length_b   1.000
_cell.length_c   1.000
_cell.angle_alpha   90.00
_cell.angle_beta   90.00
_cell.angle_gamma   90.00
#
_symmetry.space_group_name_H-M   'P 1'
#
loop_
_entity.id
_entity.type
_entity.pdbx_description
1 polymer ?
#
loop_
_entity_poly.entity_id
_entity_poly.type
_entity_poly.pdbx_seq_one_letter_code
_entity_poly.pdbx_strand_id
1 'polypeptide(L)'
;PGGPRGMAQAGEATAAACQDPDEAPAEWAPTDEEVWTALLRDWLLAPGACVAASVGELADGDLRLLFAVPDWDRVHAERHREEITQDDMSTSFREIDEQANLGALVRGDKPDGGLWLAGEMYLVTLSRDENWDGTGMKVIFANRPQKGAWIVAVDSLVVVALYDEAQHADQNAFRCRRAVLDLARHLVGEGWA
;
A
#
# COMPACT_ATOMS: atom_id res chain seq x y z
N PRO A 1 -48.66 65.28 -5.25
CA PRO A 1 -49.47 64.13 -4.82
C PRO A 1 -48.84 62.80 -5.28
N GLY A 2 -48.51 61.93 -4.31
CA GLY A 2 -48.17 60.52 -4.55
C GLY A 2 -46.71 60.25 -4.93
N GLY A 3 -45.92 59.83 -3.95
CA GLY A 3 -44.46 59.71 -4.03
C GLY A 3 -43.91 58.44 -4.70
N PRO A 4 -42.57 58.35 -4.82
CA PRO A 4 -41.90 57.18 -5.36
C PRO A 4 -41.73 56.11 -4.27
N ARG A 5 -42.12 54.87 -4.59
CA ARG A 5 -41.83 53.68 -3.79
C ARG A 5 -41.12 52.66 -4.69
N GLY A 6 -39.99 52.17 -4.22
CA GLY A 6 -39.37 50.96 -4.76
C GLY A 6 -37.87 51.04 -4.82
N MET A 7 -37.21 51.06 -3.64
CA MET A 7 -35.83 50.60 -3.52
C MET A 7 -35.76 49.13 -3.95
N ALA A 8 -34.83 48.81 -4.83
CA ALA A 8 -34.22 47.48 -4.91
C ALA A 8 -32.74 47.71 -5.21
N GLN A 9 -31.92 47.46 -4.19
CA GLN A 9 -30.47 47.47 -4.26
C GLN A 9 -30.01 46.40 -5.23
N ALA A 10 -29.17 46.76 -6.20
CA ALA A 10 -28.39 45.81 -6.96
C ALA A 10 -27.33 45.25 -6.00
N GLY A 11 -27.56 44.02 -5.52
CA GLY A 11 -26.58 43.29 -4.74
C GLY A 11 -25.38 42.92 -5.60
N GLU A 12 -24.19 43.25 -5.11
CA GLU A 12 -22.91 42.72 -5.57
C GLU A 12 -22.95 41.18 -5.54
N ALA A 13 -22.81 40.55 -6.70
CA ALA A 13 -22.53 39.13 -6.79
C ALA A 13 -21.01 38.92 -6.67
N THR A 14 -20.51 38.91 -5.43
CA THR A 14 -19.21 38.36 -5.08
C THR A 14 -19.45 37.12 -4.20
N ALA A 15 -19.77 35.99 -4.84
CA ALA A 15 -19.62 34.69 -4.20
C ALA A 15 -18.28 34.10 -4.67
N ALA A 16 -17.23 34.51 -3.96
CA ALA A 16 -15.97 33.81 -3.91
C ALA A 16 -16.16 32.44 -3.22
N ALA A 17 -15.44 31.44 -3.74
CA ALA A 17 -14.90 30.27 -3.05
C ALA A 17 -15.78 29.56 -1.98
N CYS A 18 -16.27 28.38 -2.34
CA CYS A 18 -16.32 27.22 -1.45
C CYS A 18 -15.54 26.09 -2.13
N GLN A 19 -14.25 26.30 -2.36
CA GLN A 19 -13.30 25.21 -2.28
C GLN A 19 -12.70 25.39 -0.89
N ASP A 20 -12.89 24.41 -0.01
CA ASP A 20 -12.11 24.28 1.20
C ASP A 20 -10.86 23.49 0.82
N PRO A 21 -9.68 24.11 0.64
CA PRO A 21 -8.43 23.40 0.34
C PRO A 21 -7.67 22.99 1.60
N ASP A 22 -8.36 22.79 2.73
CA ASP A 22 -7.74 22.54 4.04
C ASP A 22 -8.39 21.34 4.74
N GLU A 23 -8.51 20.21 4.01
CA GLU A 23 -8.54 18.92 4.68
C GLU A 23 -7.07 18.57 4.94
N ALA A 24 -6.57 19.05 6.08
CA ALA A 24 -5.29 18.61 6.62
C ALA A 24 -5.20 17.08 6.54
N PRO A 25 -4.06 16.49 6.13
CA PRO A 25 -3.92 15.05 6.14
C PRO A 25 -4.22 14.56 7.56
N ALA A 26 -5.16 13.61 7.61
CA ALA A 26 -5.67 12.98 8.80
C ALA A 26 -4.62 12.72 9.90
N GLU A 27 -4.75 13.42 11.04
CA GLU A 27 -3.95 13.23 12.26
C GLU A 27 -4.36 11.95 13.05
N TRP A 28 -5.04 10.98 12.43
CA TRP A 28 -5.74 9.88 13.14
C TRP A 28 -5.10 8.48 13.02
N ALA A 29 -4.05 8.28 12.21
CA ALA A 29 -3.41 6.97 12.11
C ALA A 29 -2.59 6.69 13.38
N PRO A 30 -2.59 5.46 13.92
CA PRO A 30 -1.75 5.15 15.06
C PRO A 30 -0.28 5.33 14.65
N THR A 31 0.43 6.18 15.40
CA THR A 31 1.89 6.33 15.26
C THR A 31 2.65 5.31 16.11
N ASP A 32 1.91 4.50 16.87
CA ASP A 32 2.43 3.53 17.81
C ASP A 32 2.74 2.19 17.12
N GLU A 33 4.02 1.79 17.16
CA GLU A 33 4.52 0.51 16.69
C GLU A 33 3.74 -0.67 17.28
N GLU A 34 3.33 -0.58 18.56
CA GLU A 34 2.63 -1.66 19.25
C GLU A 34 1.25 -1.90 18.61
N VAL A 35 0.57 -0.84 18.16
CA VAL A 35 -0.74 -0.94 17.51
C VAL A 35 -0.61 -1.60 16.13
N TRP A 36 0.33 -1.14 15.30
CA TRP A 36 0.56 -1.76 13.98
C TRP A 36 1.02 -3.20 14.09
N THR A 37 1.95 -3.47 15.01
CA THR A 37 2.47 -4.81 15.26
C THR A 37 1.35 -5.75 15.71
N ALA A 38 0.48 -5.30 16.61
CA ALA A 38 -0.67 -6.08 17.06
C ALA A 38 -1.64 -6.37 15.91
N LEU A 39 -1.99 -5.36 15.11
CA LEU A 39 -2.90 -5.53 13.97
C LEU A 39 -2.35 -6.50 12.92
N LEU A 40 -1.10 -6.33 12.51
CA LEU A 40 -0.48 -7.22 11.54
C LEU A 40 -0.40 -8.66 12.08
N ARG A 41 -0.06 -8.83 13.37
CA ARG A 41 -0.03 -10.16 14.00
C ARG A 41 -1.41 -10.78 14.05
N ASP A 42 -2.40 -10.07 14.55
CA ASP A 42 -3.73 -10.63 14.82
C ASP A 42 -4.52 -10.93 13.54
N TRP A 43 -4.39 -10.09 12.53
CA TRP A 43 -5.13 -10.24 11.28
C TRP A 43 -4.45 -11.16 10.26
N LEU A 44 -3.11 -11.18 10.21
CA LEU A 44 -2.37 -11.85 9.13
C LEU A 44 -1.64 -13.11 9.60
N LEU A 45 -0.95 -13.05 10.75
CA LEU A 45 -0.08 -14.15 11.22
C LEU A 45 -0.83 -15.14 12.11
N ALA A 46 -1.59 -14.67 13.11
CA ALA A 46 -2.29 -15.51 14.08
C ALA A 46 -3.32 -16.47 13.45
N PRO A 47 -4.08 -16.08 12.40
CA PRO A 47 -4.94 -17.00 11.67
C PRO A 47 -4.18 -18.03 10.81
N GLY A 48 -2.85 -17.91 10.75
CA GLY A 48 -1.98 -18.72 9.89
C GLY A 48 -2.17 -18.43 8.41
N ALA A 49 -2.60 -17.22 8.04
CA ALA A 49 -2.86 -16.85 6.65
C ALA A 49 -1.57 -16.43 5.92
N CYS A 50 -0.69 -15.71 6.62
CA CYS A 50 0.55 -15.15 6.09
C CYS A 50 1.71 -15.46 7.07
N VAL A 51 2.95 -15.47 6.56
CA VAL A 51 4.18 -15.80 7.31
C VAL A 51 4.92 -14.55 7.80
N ALA A 52 4.73 -13.45 7.09
CA ALA A 52 5.27 -12.14 7.43
C ALA A 52 4.36 -11.06 6.85
N ALA A 53 4.39 -9.87 7.44
CA ALA A 53 3.67 -8.72 6.96
C ALA A 53 4.36 -7.43 7.38
N SER A 54 4.14 -6.37 6.61
CA SER A 54 4.60 -5.03 6.95
C SER A 54 3.58 -3.99 6.57
N VAL A 55 3.69 -2.84 7.23
CA VAL A 55 2.97 -1.62 6.88
C VAL A 55 3.98 -0.55 6.51
N GLY A 56 3.62 0.30 5.56
CA GLY A 56 4.42 1.41 5.09
C GLY A 56 3.57 2.59 4.68
N GLU A 57 4.24 3.70 4.43
CA GLU A 57 3.64 4.96 4.02
C GLU A 57 4.28 5.43 2.72
N LEU A 58 3.43 5.80 1.75
CA LEU A 58 3.80 6.46 0.52
C LEU A 58 3.64 7.97 0.71
N ALA A 59 4.75 8.67 0.92
CA ALA A 59 4.80 10.11 1.11
C ALA A 59 5.79 10.74 0.12
N ASP A 60 5.44 11.88 -0.47
CA ASP A 60 6.29 12.63 -1.42
C ASP A 60 6.83 11.81 -2.61
N GLY A 61 6.13 10.73 -2.97
CA GLY A 61 6.55 9.85 -4.06
C GLY A 61 7.56 8.78 -3.65
N ASP A 62 7.89 8.65 -2.37
CA ASP A 62 8.75 7.59 -1.85
C ASP A 62 7.98 6.71 -0.86
N LEU A 63 8.08 5.40 -1.05
CA LEU A 63 7.50 4.45 -0.12
C LEU A 63 8.50 4.15 0.99
N ARG A 64 8.03 4.18 2.24
CA ARG A 64 8.80 3.76 3.41
C ARG A 64 8.04 2.69 4.17
N LEU A 65 8.63 1.52 4.32
CA LEU A 65 8.12 0.51 5.26
C LEU A 65 8.41 1.00 6.68
N LEU A 66 7.39 0.98 7.54
CA LEU A 66 7.45 1.51 8.91
C LEU A 66 7.61 0.39 9.92
N PHE A 67 6.79 -0.66 9.81
CA PHE A 67 6.77 -1.77 10.77
C PHE A 67 6.62 -3.11 10.06
N ALA A 68 7.17 -4.17 10.65
CA ALA A 68 7.15 -5.51 10.11
C ALA A 68 6.98 -6.57 11.20
N VAL A 69 6.32 -7.67 10.85
CA VAL A 69 6.14 -8.83 11.71
C VAL A 69 6.38 -10.13 10.92
N PRO A 70 6.91 -11.20 11.55
CA PRO A 70 7.46 -11.19 12.91
C PRO A 70 8.80 -10.46 13.01
N ASP A 71 9.54 -10.38 11.90
CA ASP A 71 10.90 -9.83 11.81
C ASP A 71 11.05 -9.00 10.53
N TRP A 72 11.88 -7.96 10.57
CA TRP A 72 12.15 -7.05 9.45
C TRP A 72 12.77 -7.75 8.24
N ASP A 73 13.73 -8.65 8.47
CA ASP A 73 14.44 -9.39 7.42
C ASP A 73 13.54 -10.35 6.61
N ARG A 74 12.29 -10.54 7.03
CA ARG A 74 11.29 -11.35 6.30
C ARG A 74 10.47 -10.55 5.29
N VAL A 75 10.54 -9.22 5.34
CA VAL A 75 9.81 -8.33 4.42
C VAL A 75 10.75 -7.42 3.63
N HIS A 76 11.92 -7.10 4.17
CA HIS A 76 12.85 -6.16 3.59
C HIS A 76 14.29 -6.67 3.68
N ALA A 77 15.07 -6.41 2.63
CA ALA A 77 16.52 -6.50 2.66
C ALA A 77 17.16 -5.16 2.30
N GLU A 78 18.29 -4.88 2.96
CA GLU A 78 19.13 -3.72 2.65
C GLU A 78 19.52 -3.68 1.16
N ARG A 79 19.82 -2.48 0.67
CA ARG A 79 20.20 -2.26 -0.72
C ARG A 79 21.36 -3.19 -1.11
N HIS A 80 21.16 -3.98 -2.16
CA HIS A 80 22.07 -5.04 -2.55
C HIS A 80 22.28 -5.08 -4.06
N ARG A 81 23.38 -5.70 -4.49
CA ARG A 81 23.73 -5.79 -5.91
C ARG A 81 23.45 -7.20 -6.39
N GLU A 82 22.61 -7.32 -7.41
CA GLU A 82 22.17 -8.61 -7.94
C GLU A 82 22.50 -8.75 -9.42
N GLU A 83 22.80 -9.98 -9.81
CA GLU A 83 23.00 -10.36 -11.21
C GLU A 83 21.65 -10.76 -11.81
N ILE A 84 21.10 -9.90 -12.66
CA ILE A 84 19.81 -10.16 -13.33
C ILE A 84 20.09 -10.68 -14.74
N THR A 85 19.55 -11.86 -15.04
CA THR A 85 19.52 -12.41 -16.40
C THR A 85 18.46 -11.71 -17.23
N GLN A 86 18.86 -11.20 -18.39
CA GLN A 86 17.99 -10.52 -19.33
C GLN A 86 17.41 -11.50 -20.36
N ASP A 87 16.45 -11.04 -21.16
CA ASP A 87 15.75 -11.85 -22.18
C ASP A 87 16.70 -12.42 -23.25
N ASP A 88 17.85 -11.79 -23.46
CA ASP A 88 18.90 -12.23 -24.40
C ASP A 88 19.91 -13.21 -23.78
N MET A 89 19.63 -13.71 -22.57
CA MET A 89 20.52 -14.57 -21.78
C MET A 89 21.83 -13.90 -21.33
N SER A 90 21.99 -12.58 -21.56
CA SER A 90 23.07 -11.82 -20.95
C SER A 90 22.77 -11.56 -19.47
N THR A 91 23.82 -11.30 -18.70
CA THR A 91 23.68 -10.92 -17.30
C THR A 91 24.10 -9.47 -17.09
N SER A 92 23.33 -8.76 -16.28
CA SER A 92 23.63 -7.39 -15.89
C SER A 92 23.52 -7.25 -14.39
N PHE A 93 24.51 -6.59 -13.79
CA PHE A 93 24.43 -6.25 -12.39
C PHE A 93 23.55 -5.03 -12.20
N ARG A 94 22.60 -5.13 -11.26
CA ARG A 94 21.72 -4.04 -10.85
C ARG A 94 21.82 -3.81 -9.37
N GLU A 95 21.72 -2.54 -8.98
CA GLU A 95 21.53 -2.15 -7.59
C GLU A 95 20.03 -2.24 -7.29
N ILE A 96 19.65 -3.08 -6.34
CA ILE A 96 18.28 -3.32 -5.94
C ILE A 96 17.99 -2.50 -4.69
N ASP A 97 17.01 -1.62 -4.80
CA ASP A 97 16.40 -0.92 -3.68
C ASP A 97 14.93 -1.38 -3.58
N GLU A 98 14.64 -2.25 -2.60
CA GLU A 98 13.33 -2.89 -2.49
C GLU A 98 12.21 -1.88 -2.22
N GLN A 99 12.47 -0.86 -1.39
CA GLN A 99 11.47 0.14 -1.03
C GLN A 99 11.17 1.06 -2.22
N ALA A 100 12.21 1.49 -2.95
CA ALA A 100 12.04 2.27 -4.16
C ALA A 100 11.28 1.47 -5.24
N ASN A 101 11.61 0.19 -5.43
CA ASN A 101 10.96 -0.68 -6.41
C ASN A 101 9.50 -0.98 -6.04
N LEU A 102 9.22 -1.24 -4.76
CA LEU A 102 7.86 -1.41 -4.26
C LEU A 102 7.05 -0.12 -4.41
N GLY A 103 7.63 1.03 -4.09
CA GLY A 103 7.00 2.34 -4.27
C GLY A 103 6.64 2.62 -5.74
N ALA A 104 7.57 2.35 -6.67
CA ALA A 104 7.32 2.44 -8.10
C ALA A 104 6.13 1.56 -8.53
N LEU A 105 6.10 0.31 -8.05
CA LEU A 105 5.02 -0.63 -8.36
C LEU A 105 3.66 -0.16 -7.82
N VAL A 106 3.63 0.34 -6.58
CA VAL A 106 2.42 0.93 -5.96
C VAL A 106 1.93 2.14 -6.76
N ARG A 107 2.81 2.95 -7.34
CA ARG A 107 2.41 4.06 -8.23
C ARG A 107 1.97 3.60 -9.63
N GLY A 108 2.33 2.39 -10.03
CA GLY A 108 1.94 1.80 -11.32
C GLY A 108 3.07 1.76 -12.34
N ASP A 109 4.26 2.16 -11.92
CA ASP A 109 5.46 2.06 -12.71
C ASP A 109 6.02 0.63 -12.67
N LYS A 110 6.75 0.26 -13.71
CA LYS A 110 7.49 -1.00 -13.74
C LYS A 110 8.84 -0.77 -13.03
N PRO A 111 9.15 -1.46 -11.92
CA PRO A 111 10.43 -1.29 -11.25
C PRO A 111 11.59 -1.79 -12.13
N ASP A 112 12.68 -1.03 -12.18
CA ASP A 112 13.91 -1.42 -12.88
C ASP A 112 14.57 -2.57 -12.08
N GLY A 113 14.62 -3.76 -12.67
CA GLY A 113 15.08 -4.98 -12.00
C GLY A 113 14.00 -5.83 -11.33
N GLY A 114 12.73 -5.43 -11.41
CA GLY A 114 11.59 -6.22 -10.90
C GLY A 114 11.25 -5.96 -9.44
N LEU A 115 10.27 -6.71 -8.91
CA LEU A 115 9.88 -6.62 -7.51
C LEU A 115 10.78 -7.54 -6.68
N TRP A 116 11.38 -6.98 -5.64
CA TRP A 116 12.21 -7.70 -4.67
C TRP A 116 11.66 -7.44 -3.27
N LEU A 117 11.56 -8.50 -2.48
CA LEU A 117 11.16 -8.46 -1.08
C LEU A 117 12.02 -9.45 -0.31
N ALA A 118 12.64 -9.01 0.79
CA ALA A 118 13.49 -9.85 1.64
C ALA A 118 14.64 -10.55 0.89
N GLY A 119 15.24 -9.87 -0.08
CA GLY A 119 16.34 -10.39 -0.90
C GLY A 119 15.89 -11.41 -1.95
N GLU A 120 14.59 -11.57 -2.17
CA GLU A 120 14.03 -12.52 -3.12
C GLU A 120 13.26 -11.79 -4.24
N MET A 121 13.58 -12.11 -5.51
CA MET A 121 12.82 -11.62 -6.66
C MET A 121 11.46 -12.32 -6.78
N TYR A 122 10.40 -11.52 -6.96
CA TYR A 122 9.03 -11.95 -7.20
C TYR A 122 8.53 -11.51 -8.59
N LEU A 123 7.71 -12.35 -9.22
CA LEU A 123 7.02 -12.01 -10.46
C LEU A 123 5.67 -11.38 -10.14
N VAL A 124 5.45 -10.14 -10.57
CA VAL A 124 4.14 -9.48 -10.46
C VAL A 124 3.18 -10.11 -11.48
N THR A 125 2.09 -10.70 -10.99
CA THR A 125 1.11 -11.42 -11.83
C THR A 125 -0.23 -10.70 -11.93
N LEU A 126 -0.53 -9.84 -10.96
CA LEU A 126 -1.73 -9.01 -10.97
C LEU A 126 -1.40 -7.65 -10.35
N SER A 127 -1.91 -6.60 -10.98
CA SER A 127 -1.90 -5.23 -10.47
C SER A 127 -3.20 -4.60 -10.96
N ARG A 128 -4.08 -4.21 -10.04
CA ARG A 128 -5.38 -3.63 -10.37
C ARG A 128 -5.83 -2.65 -9.31
N ASP A 129 -6.61 -1.68 -9.75
CA ASP A 129 -7.33 -0.79 -8.86
C ASP A 129 -8.69 -1.42 -8.51
N GLU A 130 -8.99 -1.48 -7.22
CA GLU A 130 -10.27 -1.86 -6.65
C GLU A 130 -10.87 -0.62 -5.97
N ASN A 131 -12.19 -0.54 -5.90
CA ASN A 131 -12.86 0.49 -5.10
C ASN A 131 -13.70 -0.21 -4.03
N TRP A 132 -13.54 0.23 -2.79
CA TRP A 132 -14.30 -0.26 -1.65
C TRP A 132 -14.87 0.92 -0.89
N ASP A 133 -16.21 0.96 -0.81
CA ASP A 133 -16.96 2.01 -0.11
C ASP A 133 -16.62 3.45 -0.55
N GLY A 134 -16.25 3.62 -1.82
CA GLY A 134 -15.82 4.91 -2.37
C GLY A 134 -14.32 5.14 -2.32
N THR A 135 -13.58 4.40 -1.49
CA THR A 135 -12.13 4.50 -1.35
C THR A 135 -11.42 3.65 -2.40
N GLY A 136 -10.46 4.26 -3.11
CA GLY A 136 -9.62 3.59 -4.09
C GLY A 136 -8.52 2.79 -3.42
N MET A 137 -8.38 1.52 -3.79
CA MET A 137 -7.34 0.64 -3.29
C MET A 137 -6.60 0.00 -4.46
N LYS A 138 -5.28 0.04 -4.44
CA LYS A 138 -4.48 -0.72 -5.40
C LYS A 138 -4.12 -2.07 -4.82
N VAL A 139 -4.48 -3.13 -5.53
CA VAL A 139 -4.22 -4.50 -5.14
C VAL A 139 -3.25 -5.14 -6.12
N ILE A 140 -2.11 -5.59 -5.60
CA ILE A 140 -1.03 -6.20 -6.36
C ILE A 140 -0.75 -7.61 -5.80
N PHE A 141 -0.56 -8.55 -6.71
CA PHE A 141 -0.13 -9.91 -6.40
C PHE A 141 1.20 -10.19 -7.07
N ALA A 142 2.15 -10.69 -6.28
CA ALA A 142 3.42 -11.18 -6.76
C ALA A 142 3.66 -12.61 -6.29
N ASN A 143 4.23 -13.44 -7.16
CA ASN A 143 4.43 -14.85 -6.89
C ASN A 143 5.89 -15.28 -7.12
N ARG A 144 6.25 -16.36 -6.43
CA ARG A 144 7.49 -17.12 -6.55
C ARG A 144 7.11 -18.60 -6.31
N PRO A 145 7.88 -19.61 -6.75
CA PRO A 145 7.57 -20.99 -6.39
C PRO A 145 7.40 -21.17 -4.87
N GLN A 146 6.25 -21.71 -4.45
CA GLN A 146 5.86 -21.96 -3.05
C GLN A 146 5.70 -20.72 -2.14
N LYS A 147 5.87 -19.51 -2.68
CA LYS A 147 5.79 -18.26 -1.92
C LYS A 147 5.05 -17.18 -2.71
N GLY A 148 4.52 -16.17 -2.02
CA GLY A 148 4.03 -14.99 -2.71
C GLY A 148 3.75 -13.84 -1.77
N ALA A 149 3.49 -12.69 -2.36
CA ALA A 149 3.20 -11.46 -1.67
C ALA A 149 1.91 -10.85 -2.21
N TRP A 150 1.06 -10.39 -1.30
CA TRP A 150 -0.03 -9.48 -1.59
C TRP A 150 0.32 -8.11 -1.06
N ILE A 151 0.18 -7.10 -1.91
CA ILE A 151 0.41 -5.70 -1.57
C ILE A 151 -0.91 -4.98 -1.80
N VAL A 152 -1.38 -4.28 -0.77
CA VAL A 152 -2.58 -3.44 -0.84
C VAL A 152 -2.17 -2.04 -0.46
N ALA A 153 -2.33 -1.09 -1.37
CA ALA A 153 -2.13 0.32 -1.11
C ALA A 153 -3.48 1.03 -1.09
N VAL A 154 -3.70 1.85 -0.09
CA VAL A 154 -4.91 2.65 0.09
C VAL A 154 -4.45 4.05 0.47
N ASP A 155 -4.74 5.02 -0.40
CA ASP A 155 -4.21 6.39 -0.31
C ASP A 155 -2.68 6.42 -0.08
N SER A 156 -2.21 6.80 1.12
CA SER A 156 -0.79 6.76 1.48
C SER A 156 -0.37 5.47 2.19
N LEU A 157 -1.31 4.68 2.72
CA LEU A 157 -1.02 3.49 3.49
C LEU A 157 -0.74 2.28 2.58
N VAL A 158 0.33 1.54 2.85
CA VAL A 158 0.69 0.33 2.11
C VAL A 158 0.86 -0.85 3.05
N VAL A 159 0.07 -1.90 2.83
CA VAL A 159 0.20 -3.17 3.55
C VAL A 159 0.80 -4.22 2.63
N VAL A 160 1.87 -4.87 3.08
CA VAL A 160 2.52 -5.99 2.40
C VAL A 160 2.33 -7.23 3.25
N ALA A 161 1.88 -8.33 2.64
CA ALA A 161 1.69 -9.60 3.33
C ALA A 161 2.30 -10.74 2.50
N LEU A 162 3.19 -11.51 3.10
CA LEU A 162 3.86 -12.65 2.47
C LEU A 162 3.28 -13.97 2.99
N TYR A 163 3.18 -14.97 2.12
CA TYR A 163 2.88 -16.35 2.51
C TYR A 163 3.96 -17.29 2.00
N ASP A 164 4.15 -18.40 2.72
CA ASP A 164 5.12 -19.43 2.38
C ASP A 164 4.49 -20.82 2.63
N GLU A 165 4.16 -21.50 1.53
CA GLU A 165 3.53 -22.83 1.54
C GLU A 165 4.48 -23.91 2.09
N ALA A 166 5.81 -23.67 2.06
CA ALA A 166 6.79 -24.59 2.62
C ALA A 166 6.88 -24.50 4.15
N GLN A 167 6.61 -23.32 4.73
CA GLN A 167 6.59 -23.14 6.19
C GLN A 167 5.29 -23.66 6.81
N HIS A 168 4.15 -23.43 6.15
CA HIS A 168 2.85 -23.90 6.61
C HIS A 168 1.98 -24.37 5.45
N ALA A 169 1.62 -25.66 5.44
CA ALA A 169 0.83 -26.27 4.36
C ALA A 169 -0.58 -25.63 4.19
N ASP A 170 -1.10 -24.98 5.23
CA ASP A 170 -2.39 -24.30 5.20
C ASP A 170 -2.30 -22.85 4.69
N GLN A 171 -1.09 -22.33 4.46
CA GLN A 171 -0.88 -21.05 3.81
C GLN A 171 -0.99 -21.21 2.30
N ASN A 172 -1.65 -20.25 1.65
CA ASN A 172 -1.73 -20.17 0.20
C ASN A 172 -2.11 -18.75 -0.20
N ALA A 173 -1.97 -18.46 -1.50
CA ALA A 173 -2.30 -17.17 -2.07
C ALA A 173 -3.72 -16.69 -1.71
N PHE A 174 -4.71 -17.59 -1.70
CA PHE A 174 -6.11 -17.22 -1.49
C PHE A 174 -6.40 -16.83 -0.03
N ARG A 175 -5.87 -17.58 0.94
CA ARG A 175 -6.04 -17.26 2.37
C ARG A 175 -5.33 -15.96 2.73
N CYS A 176 -4.09 -15.77 2.27
CA CYS A 176 -3.35 -14.53 2.54
C CYS A 176 -4.02 -13.34 1.84
N ARG A 177 -4.51 -13.49 0.59
CA ARG A 177 -5.31 -12.48 -0.11
C ARG A 177 -6.53 -12.03 0.70
N ARG A 178 -7.30 -12.98 1.21
CA ARG A 178 -8.51 -12.66 1.97
C ARG A 178 -8.15 -11.89 3.24
N ALA A 179 -7.15 -12.37 3.99
CA ALA A 179 -6.72 -11.73 5.23
C ALA A 179 -6.23 -10.29 5.03
N VAL A 180 -5.40 -10.04 4.01
CA VAL A 180 -4.90 -8.68 3.73
C VAL A 180 -5.99 -7.74 3.24
N LEU A 181 -6.93 -8.22 2.42
CA LEU A 181 -8.06 -7.41 1.97
C LEU A 181 -9.02 -7.10 3.11
N ASP A 182 -9.27 -8.06 4.01
CA ASP A 182 -10.14 -7.84 5.15
C ASP A 182 -9.51 -6.85 6.14
N LEU A 183 -8.19 -6.91 6.35
CA LEU A 183 -7.45 -5.90 7.12
C LEU A 183 -7.52 -4.53 6.44
N ALA A 184 -7.23 -4.44 5.14
CA ALA A 184 -7.28 -3.16 4.41
C ALA A 184 -8.68 -2.51 4.47
N ARG A 185 -9.74 -3.32 4.36
CA ARG A 185 -11.12 -2.84 4.52
C ARG A 185 -11.43 -2.38 5.93
N HIS A 186 -10.91 -3.08 6.94
CA HIS A 186 -11.04 -2.64 8.32
C HIS A 186 -10.37 -1.27 8.52
N LEU A 187 -9.15 -1.10 8.00
CA LEU A 187 -8.42 0.16 8.05
C LEU A 187 -9.21 1.28 7.36
N VAL A 188 -9.74 1.06 6.16
CA VAL A 188 -10.65 2.03 5.51
C VAL A 188 -11.87 2.34 6.37
N GLY A 189 -12.50 1.33 6.99
CA GLY A 189 -13.69 1.50 7.81
C GLY A 189 -13.46 2.25 9.12
N GLU A 190 -12.28 2.11 9.73
CA GLU A 190 -11.85 2.92 10.87
C GLU A 190 -11.44 4.35 10.44
N GLY A 191 -11.39 4.60 9.12
CA GLY A 191 -10.80 5.79 8.53
C GLY A 191 -9.36 5.86 8.94
N TRP A 192 -8.57 4.81 8.65
CA TRP A 192 -7.12 4.65 8.91
C TRP A 192 -6.27 4.69 7.64
N ALA A 193 -6.92 4.77 6.49
CA ALA A 193 -6.32 4.87 5.18
C ALA A 193 -6.83 6.12 4.47
#